data_AF-A0A7C9DPL7-F1
#
_entry.id   AF-A0A7C9DPL7-F1
#
_cell.length_a   1.000
_cell.length_b   1.000
_cell.length_c   1.000
_cell.angle_alpha   90.00
_cell.angle_beta   90.00
_cell.angle_gamma   90.00
#
_symmetry.space_group_name_H-M   'P 1'
#
loop_
_entity.id
_entity.type
_entity.pdbx_description
1 polymer ?
#
loop_
_entity_poly.entity_id
_entity_poly.type
_entity_poly.pdbx_seq_one_letter_code
_entity_poly.pdbx_strand_id
1 'polypeptide(L)'
;RKAMGEDHFWVIRGGIGSFGVIVAWKLKLVHVPPKVTYVNIVKPIEESDVEKFNAWQHVADKLDDDLLLKVSMQSTEPNEKGERNVTIQYQGLFLGEVDRLLEIMAESLPKFGLSRADCQEMTY
;
A
#
# COMPACT_ATOMS: atom_id res chain seq x y z
N ARG A 1 -18.29 24.92 -6.42
CA ARG A 1 -18.94 24.49 -5.17
C ARG A 1 -20.31 25.14 -5.02
N LYS A 2 -20.43 26.44 -4.66
CA LYS A 2 -21.74 27.09 -4.42
C LYS A 2 -22.78 26.93 -5.54
N ALA A 3 -22.40 27.10 -6.80
CA ALA A 3 -23.35 27.03 -7.93
C ALA A 3 -23.84 25.62 -8.27
N MET A 4 -23.08 24.57 -7.92
CA MET A 4 -23.40 23.18 -8.24
C MET A 4 -24.26 22.50 -7.15
N GLY A 5 -24.30 23.08 -5.94
CA GLY A 5 -24.91 22.45 -4.77
C GLY A 5 -24.01 21.40 -4.11
N GLU A 6 -24.19 21.20 -2.80
CA GLU A 6 -23.37 20.26 -2.02
C GLU A 6 -23.67 18.79 -2.37
N ASP A 7 -24.92 18.45 -2.68
CA ASP A 7 -25.31 17.08 -3.01
C ASP A 7 -24.61 16.59 -4.28
N HIS A 8 -24.66 17.38 -5.36
CA HIS A 8 -23.94 17.08 -6.59
C HIS A 8 -22.41 17.06 -6.38
N PHE A 9 -21.88 17.99 -5.57
CA PHE A 9 -20.45 18.02 -5.26
C PHE A 9 -20.00 16.84 -4.39
N TRP A 10 -20.86 16.31 -3.54
CA TRP A 10 -20.59 15.13 -2.73
C TRP A 10 -20.57 13.87 -3.61
N VAL A 11 -21.55 13.71 -4.50
CA VAL A 11 -21.63 12.50 -5.35
C VAL A 11 -20.42 12.36 -6.27
N ILE A 12 -19.91 13.44 -6.84
CA ILE A 12 -18.73 13.35 -7.73
C ILE A 12 -17.42 12.98 -6.98
N ARG A 13 -17.41 12.96 -5.64
CA ARG A 13 -16.24 12.62 -4.81
C ARG A 13 -16.16 11.15 -4.39
N GLY A 14 -16.88 10.26 -5.07
CA GLY A 14 -16.83 8.81 -4.80
C GLY A 14 -18.02 8.00 -5.31
N GLY A 15 -19.06 8.65 -5.82
CA GLY A 15 -20.20 8.00 -6.45
C GLY A 15 -19.92 7.54 -7.89
N ILE A 16 -20.84 6.74 -8.43
CA ILE A 16 -20.69 6.08 -9.73
C ILE A 16 -21.46 6.88 -10.80
N GLY A 17 -20.72 7.47 -11.74
CA GLY A 17 -21.03 7.50 -13.17
C GLY A 17 -22.27 8.19 -13.76
N SER A 18 -23.05 9.03 -13.06
CA SER A 18 -24.31 9.55 -13.65
C SER A 18 -24.63 11.04 -13.46
N PHE A 19 -23.64 11.91 -13.26
CA PHE A 19 -23.89 13.32 -12.86
C PHE A 19 -23.30 14.38 -13.81
N GLY A 20 -22.84 13.97 -15.00
CA GLY A 20 -22.34 14.87 -16.05
C GLY A 20 -20.85 14.72 -16.37
N VAL A 21 -20.30 15.66 -17.14
CA VAL A 21 -18.90 15.66 -17.58
C VAL A 21 -18.07 16.54 -16.63
N ILE A 22 -17.09 15.95 -15.96
CA ILE A 22 -16.16 16.68 -15.09
C ILE A 22 -15.09 17.34 -15.96
N VAL A 23 -15.02 18.67 -15.93
CA VAL A 23 -14.07 19.45 -16.73
C VAL A 23 -12.76 19.76 -16.01
N ALA A 24 -12.79 19.88 -14.67
CA ALA A 24 -11.60 20.19 -13.87
C ALA A 24 -11.82 19.85 -12.39
N TRP A 25 -10.72 19.60 -11.67
CA TRP A 25 -10.68 19.46 -10.22
C TRP A 25 -9.86 20.58 -9.59
N LYS A 26 -10.36 21.13 -8.47
CA LYS A 26 -9.56 21.97 -7.58
C LYS A 26 -9.05 21.11 -6.43
N LEU A 27 -7.79 20.68 -6.51
CA LEU A 27 -7.16 19.82 -5.50
C LEU A 27 -6.60 20.64 -4.34
N LYS A 28 -6.62 20.05 -3.15
CA LYS A 28 -5.87 20.55 -1.98
C LYS A 28 -4.63 19.68 -1.84
N LEU A 29 -3.45 20.26 -2.05
CA LEU A 29 -2.20 19.56 -1.84
C LEU A 29 -2.01 19.28 -0.34
N VAL A 30 -1.36 18.16 -0.05
CA VAL A 30 -1.00 17.75 1.31
C VAL A 30 0.50 17.84 1.51
N HIS A 31 0.92 18.00 2.76
CA HIS A 31 2.34 17.96 3.10
C HIS A 31 2.82 16.52 3.09
N VAL A 32 4.00 16.29 2.51
CA VAL A 32 4.69 15.00 2.55
C VAL A 32 6.12 15.25 3.01
N PRO A 33 6.68 14.43 3.92
CA PRO A 33 8.07 14.55 4.33
C PRO A 33 9.04 14.50 3.13
N PRO A 34 10.18 15.20 3.20
CA PRO A 34 11.16 15.23 2.10
C PRO A 34 11.80 13.86 1.82
N LYS A 35 11.82 12.97 2.82
CA LYS A 35 12.21 11.58 2.68
C LYS A 35 11.06 10.67 3.09
N VAL A 36 10.85 9.64 2.29
CA VAL A 36 9.92 8.54 2.52
C VAL A 36 10.66 7.23 2.39
N THR A 37 10.15 6.18 3.02
CA THR A 37 10.72 4.83 2.93
C THR A 37 9.81 3.94 2.13
N TYR A 38 10.34 3.37 1.04
CA TYR A 38 9.65 2.41 0.20
C TYR A 38 10.09 0.98 0.54
N VAL A 39 9.14 0.07 0.63
CA VAL A 39 9.37 -1.36 0.85
C VAL A 39 8.88 -2.13 -0.36
N ASN A 40 9.70 -3.04 -0.88
CA ASN A 40 9.29 -3.90 -1.99
C ASN A 40 9.99 -5.25 -1.95
N ILE A 41 9.28 -6.26 -1.43
CA ILE A 41 9.76 -7.64 -1.36
C ILE A 41 8.91 -8.46 -2.34
N VAL A 42 9.54 -9.04 -3.36
CA VAL A 42 8.88 -9.94 -4.32
C VAL A 42 9.56 -11.29 -4.27
N LYS A 43 8.80 -12.35 -3.98
CA LYS A 43 9.33 -13.71 -3.94
C LYS A 43 8.26 -14.76 -4.29
N PRO A 44 8.63 -15.99 -4.64
CA PRO A 44 7.71 -17.11 -4.66
C PRO A 44 7.03 -17.27 -3.29
N ILE A 45 5.76 -17.68 -3.26
CA ILE A 45 5.06 -17.91 -2.00
C ILE A 45 5.62 -19.15 -1.28
N GLU A 46 5.87 -19.03 0.01
CA GLU A 46 6.30 -20.13 0.89
C GLU A 46 5.27 -20.36 2.00
N GLU A 47 5.33 -21.50 2.69
CA GLU A 47 4.42 -21.78 3.82
C GLU A 47 4.48 -20.70 4.90
N SER A 48 5.68 -20.17 5.18
CA SER A 48 5.86 -19.08 6.14
C SER A 48 5.12 -17.79 5.76
N ASP A 49 4.85 -17.56 4.47
CA ASP A 49 4.11 -16.39 4.00
C ASP A 49 2.62 -16.46 4.32
N VAL A 50 2.06 -17.66 4.48
CA VAL A 50 0.66 -17.82 4.88
C VAL A 50 0.45 -17.27 6.29
N GLU A 51 1.36 -17.55 7.21
CA GLU A 51 1.32 -17.01 8.57
C GLU A 51 1.54 -15.49 8.60
N LYS A 52 2.51 -14.98 7.81
CA LYS A 52 2.76 -13.54 7.67
C LYS A 52 1.55 -12.81 7.10
N PHE A 53 0.94 -13.36 6.05
CA PHE A 53 -0.26 -12.82 5.43
C PHE A 53 -1.42 -12.79 6.41
N ASN A 54 -1.65 -13.87 7.16
CA ASN A 54 -2.68 -13.91 8.19
C ASN A 54 -2.44 -12.84 9.28
N ALA A 55 -1.20 -12.68 9.75
CA ALA A 55 -0.87 -11.62 10.71
C ALA A 55 -1.11 -10.22 10.12
N TRP A 56 -0.69 -9.99 8.89
CA TRP A 56 -0.92 -8.74 8.17
C TRP A 56 -2.41 -8.41 8.06
N GLN A 57 -3.27 -9.38 7.72
CA GLN A 57 -4.72 -9.16 7.60
C GLN A 57 -5.39 -8.61 8.88
N HIS A 58 -4.83 -8.90 10.06
CA HIS A 58 -5.42 -8.50 11.34
C HIS A 58 -4.89 -7.16 11.89
N VAL A 59 -3.78 -6.67 11.33
CA VAL A 59 -3.04 -5.50 11.84
C VAL A 59 -2.91 -4.40 10.79
N ALA A 60 -2.99 -4.71 9.50
CA ALA A 60 -2.74 -3.74 8.43
C ALA A 60 -3.61 -2.48 8.51
N ASP A 61 -4.85 -2.60 8.98
CA ASP A 61 -5.80 -1.50 9.18
C ASP A 61 -5.55 -0.68 10.46
N LYS A 62 -4.58 -1.09 11.29
CA LYS A 62 -4.25 -0.53 12.60
C LYS A 62 -2.78 -0.07 12.70
N LEU A 63 -2.03 -0.20 11.60
CA LEU A 63 -0.67 0.33 11.52
C LEU A 63 -0.68 1.86 11.64
N ASP A 64 0.49 2.44 11.90
CA ASP A 64 0.68 3.89 11.92
C ASP A 64 0.07 4.54 10.66
N ASP A 65 -0.62 5.67 10.81
CA ASP A 65 -1.30 6.37 9.71
C ASP A 65 -0.33 6.77 8.58
N ASP A 66 0.96 6.93 8.90
CA ASP A 66 2.02 7.21 7.94
C ASP A 66 2.46 5.97 7.12
N LEU A 67 2.01 4.77 7.49
CA LEU A 67 2.41 3.49 6.89
C LEU A 67 1.28 2.87 6.07
N LEU A 68 1.48 2.82 4.75
CA LEU A 68 0.76 1.90 3.89
C LEU A 68 1.57 0.63 3.70
N LEU A 69 1.00 -0.53 4.03
CA LEU A 69 1.57 -1.84 3.72
C LEU A 69 0.54 -2.72 3.00
N LYS A 70 0.81 -3.05 1.76
CA LYS A 70 -0.03 -3.86 0.87
C LYS A 70 0.61 -5.22 0.60
N VAL A 71 -0.23 -6.25 0.51
CA VAL A 71 0.13 -7.55 -0.04
C VAL A 71 -0.59 -7.77 -1.36
N SER A 72 0.14 -8.24 -2.37
CA SER A 72 -0.44 -8.74 -3.63
C SER A 72 0.12 -10.10 -3.98
N MET A 73 -0.71 -10.95 -4.56
CA MET A 73 -0.33 -12.27 -5.05
C MET A 73 -0.63 -12.33 -6.54
N GLN A 74 0.31 -12.87 -7.32
CA GLN A 74 0.19 -12.97 -8.77
C GLN A 74 0.67 -14.34 -9.24
N SER A 75 0.04 -14.86 -10.29
CA SER A 75 0.51 -16.08 -10.94
C SER A 75 1.62 -15.72 -11.93
N THR A 76 2.67 -16.54 -11.99
CA THR A 76 3.72 -16.40 -12.99
C THR A 76 3.22 -16.79 -14.38
N GLU A 77 3.98 -16.42 -15.40
CA GLU A 77 3.81 -17.04 -16.71
C GLU A 77 3.97 -18.57 -16.62
N PRO A 78 3.27 -19.34 -17.48
CA PRO A 78 3.43 -20.78 -17.52
C PRO A 78 4.86 -21.15 -17.91
N ASN A 79 5.43 -22.15 -17.23
CA ASN A 79 6.68 -22.77 -17.67
C ASN A 79 6.45 -23.63 -18.94
N GLU A 80 7.51 -24.24 -19.47
CA GLU A 80 7.43 -25.10 -20.66
C GLU A 80 6.47 -26.30 -20.50
N LYS A 81 6.14 -26.69 -19.27
CA LYS A 81 5.19 -27.75 -18.93
C LYS A 81 3.76 -27.24 -18.72
N GLY A 82 3.53 -25.93 -18.88
CA GLY A 82 2.25 -25.28 -18.65
C GLY A 82 1.93 -25.02 -17.17
N GLU A 83 2.86 -25.27 -16.25
CA GLU A 83 2.68 -25.06 -14.82
C GLU A 83 2.92 -23.59 -14.47
N ARG A 84 2.13 -23.07 -13.53
CA ARG A 84 2.29 -21.70 -13.03
C ARG A 84 2.63 -21.72 -11.55
N ASN A 85 3.55 -20.86 -11.15
CA ASN A 85 3.84 -20.59 -9.76
C ASN A 85 3.06 -19.36 -9.29
N VAL A 86 3.08 -19.10 -7.98
CA VAL A 86 2.51 -17.90 -7.38
C VAL A 86 3.64 -17.12 -6.72
N THR A 87 3.70 -15.83 -7.02
CA THR A 87 4.55 -14.87 -6.32
C THR A 87 3.72 -14.07 -5.34
N ILE A 88 4.31 -13.75 -4.21
CA ILE A 88 3.79 -12.80 -3.23
C ILE A 88 4.67 -11.56 -3.25
N GLN A 89 4.02 -10.40 -3.23
CA GLN A 89 4.67 -9.10 -3.15
C GLN A 89 4.18 -8.39 -1.90
N TYR A 90 5.12 -8.00 -1.05
CA TYR A 90 4.88 -7.06 0.04
C TYR A 90 5.40 -5.70 -0.39
N GLN A 91 4.50 -4.74 -0.53
CA GLN A 91 4.80 -3.39 -1.00
C GLN A 91 4.32 -2.39 0.03
N GLY A 92 5.17 -1.45 0.42
CA GLY A 92 4.79 -0.42 1.38
C GLY A 92 5.39 0.94 1.09
N LEU A 93 4.73 1.97 1.59
CA LEU A 93 5.22 3.34 1.60
C LEU A 93 5.02 3.89 3.01
N PHE A 94 6.11 4.37 3.61
CA PHE A 94 6.11 5.02 4.91
C PHE A 94 6.50 6.48 4.78
N LEU A 95 5.70 7.37 5.35
CA LEU A 95 5.98 8.80 5.40
C LEU A 95 6.98 9.12 6.51
N GLY A 96 8.21 8.63 6.35
CA GLY A 96 9.31 8.85 7.27
C GLY A 96 10.56 8.06 6.91
N GLU A 97 11.56 8.15 7.79
CA GLU A 97 12.84 7.47 7.64
C GLU A 97 12.75 5.99 8.06
N VAL A 98 13.67 5.19 7.54
CA VAL A 98 13.64 3.73 7.69
C VAL A 98 13.79 3.28 9.15
N ASP A 99 14.47 4.06 9.98
CA ASP A 99 14.70 3.73 11.40
C ASP A 99 13.36 3.66 12.16
N ARG A 100 12.52 4.69 12.00
CA ARG A 100 11.17 4.73 12.58
C ARG A 100 10.28 3.63 12.01
N LEU A 101 10.38 3.33 10.71
CA LEU A 101 9.63 2.24 10.10
C LEU A 101 9.96 0.89 10.75
N LEU A 102 11.25 0.60 10.97
CA LEU A 102 11.68 -0.65 11.58
C LEU A 102 11.20 -0.78 13.03
N GLU A 103 11.17 0.34 13.79
CA GLU A 103 10.60 0.37 15.14
C GLU A 103 9.10 0.03 15.13
N ILE A 104 8.31 0.70 14.27
CA ILE A 104 6.87 0.46 14.13
C ILE A 104 6.60 -0.99 13.73
N MET A 105 7.37 -1.54 12.80
CA MET A 105 7.21 -2.92 12.34
C MET A 105 7.61 -3.94 13.41
N ALA A 106 8.61 -3.65 14.24
CA ALA A 106 8.99 -4.50 15.36
C ALA A 106 7.91 -4.53 16.46
N GLU A 107 7.24 -3.41 16.70
CA GLU A 107 6.16 -3.32 17.70
C GLU A 107 4.84 -3.92 17.18
N SER A 108 4.42 -3.50 15.98
CA SER A 108 3.07 -3.79 15.47
C SER A 108 2.99 -5.11 14.70
N LEU A 109 4.04 -5.48 13.97
CA LEU A 109 4.03 -6.66 13.09
C LEU A 109 5.37 -7.41 13.09
N PRO A 110 5.88 -7.85 14.27
CA PRO A 110 7.21 -8.44 14.39
C PRO A 110 7.40 -9.69 13.53
N LYS A 111 6.34 -10.48 13.33
CA LYS A 111 6.35 -11.70 12.51
C LYS A 111 6.64 -11.44 11.03
N PHE A 112 6.45 -10.21 10.55
CA PHE A 112 6.77 -9.85 9.18
C PHE A 112 8.26 -10.00 8.89
N GLY A 113 9.11 -9.64 9.87
CA GLY A 113 10.57 -9.73 9.76
C GLY A 113 11.16 -8.74 8.75
N LEU A 114 10.67 -7.49 8.73
CA LEU A 114 11.19 -6.46 7.83
C LEU A 114 12.64 -6.14 8.22
N SER A 115 13.53 -6.12 7.24
CA SER A 115 14.92 -5.70 7.42
C SER A 115 15.19 -4.38 6.71
N ARG A 116 16.28 -3.70 7.09
CA ARG A 116 16.72 -2.50 6.38
C ARG A 116 17.04 -2.77 4.91
N ALA A 117 17.49 -3.98 4.56
CA ALA A 117 17.81 -4.34 3.18
C ALA A 117 16.58 -4.40 2.27
N ASP A 118 15.39 -4.55 2.86
CA ASP A 118 14.11 -4.54 2.14
C ASP A 118 13.56 -3.12 1.92
N CYS A 119 14.25 -2.10 2.45
CA CYS A 119 13.81 -0.72 2.49
C CYS A 119 14.70 0.18 1.62
N GLN A 120 14.08 1.15 0.95
CA GLN A 120 14.76 2.18 0.17
C GLN A 120 14.24 3.56 0.57
N GLU A 121 15.11 4.43 1.07
CA GLU A 121 14.77 5.84 1.29
C GLU A 121 14.82 6.61 -0.03
N MET A 122 13.78 7.39 -0.29
CA MET A 122 13.64 8.21 -1.50
C MET A 122 12.82 9.46 -1.22
N THR A 123 12.67 10.32 -2.22
CA THR A 123 11.71 11.44 -2.19
C THR A 123 10.35 10.98 -2.71
N TYR A 124 9.26 11.59 -2.23
CA TYR A 124 7.90 11.32 -2.71
C TYR A 124 7.68 11.71 -4.18
#